data_AF-A0AA38K7D6-F1
#
_entry.id   AF-A0AA38K7D6-F1
#
_cell.length_a   1.000
_cell.length_b   1.000
_cell.length_c   1.000
_cell.angle_alpha   90.00
_cell.angle_beta   90.00
_cell.angle_gamma   90.00
#
_symmetry.space_group_name_H-M   'P 1'
#
loop_
_entity.id
_entity.type
_entity.pdbx_description
1 polymer ?
#
loop_
_entity_poly.entity_id
_entity_poly.type
_entity_poly.pdbx_seq_one_letter_code
_entity_poly.pdbx_strand_id
1 'polypeptide(L)'
;MTEGFIPRLRRGQPYDTSFDRPDRVRRTHANPETVAILKKLPVLSRLQRNKEILDSNAQKHLHHIRDPAASISDIESIISIETSELDNIRSDSITFDLYKPFMDPSTITELKRRNDEDWKKECEDRRRVIDVANQDGNGNPALHSTTRSTALTLEPDITLIRHDPTQPTPLFFPSVLKLTAKHTKFIPLNFFTDKNLSFINAQINEIKRHKVTHEVDKPHILLIPDITSKIQASPLAGPQSESSMSYVNWLNASDNFVEFEASRFDRGHESSRVKFLSQHFAFFSQQDDAEELFLFWRPIEERLRRNHVELNTDFDGLSYAMKWTEVKSSSNAEAAFHRLLNGNPTQGPSNFSYFNHTSTDTTPFAHPAYNQNNLQRGRRGGRRGQGVHPYEHNSFRPRNGDNAPSSRCIGCGEKGHSIKDYVKHGKFWASYDGFKLRSPSGGKICVPFNLFGNCSHGCNTSEHICSLCGGSHWAREFNSNCKCLLRSCASVVRIARSALYRRSQPYMIRSDIDATHR
;
A
#
# COMPACT_ATOMS: atom_id res chain seq x y z
N MET A 1 47.54 2.40 -23.73
CA MET A 1 46.69 1.22 -24.01
C MET A 1 45.96 0.89 -22.73
N THR A 2 44.64 1.05 -22.70
CA THR A 2 43.80 0.79 -21.53
C THR A 2 42.64 -0.07 -22.00
N GLU A 3 42.73 -1.38 -21.77
CA GLU A 3 41.66 -2.31 -22.12
C GLU A 3 40.46 -2.09 -21.19
N GLY A 4 39.44 -1.43 -21.73
CA GLY A 4 38.14 -1.34 -21.07
C GLY A 4 37.51 -2.72 -20.99
N PHE A 5 37.35 -3.25 -19.77
CA PHE A 5 36.81 -4.57 -19.51
C PHE A 5 35.34 -4.66 -19.95
N ILE A 6 35.08 -5.14 -21.17
CA ILE A 6 33.72 -5.49 -21.61
C ILE A 6 33.31 -6.75 -20.84
N PRO A 7 32.19 -6.74 -20.08
CA PRO A 7 31.74 -7.93 -19.38
C PRO A 7 31.49 -9.07 -20.36
N ARG A 8 32.19 -10.19 -20.19
CA ARG A 8 31.92 -11.42 -20.95
C ARG A 8 30.58 -12.01 -20.51
N LEU A 9 29.49 -11.52 -21.10
CA LEU A 9 28.13 -12.07 -20.95
C LEU A 9 28.02 -13.44 -21.63
N ARG A 10 28.35 -14.52 -20.91
CA ARG A 10 28.01 -15.92 -21.20
C ARG A 10 27.80 -16.64 -19.85
N ARG A 11 26.92 -17.64 -19.70
CA ARG A 11 26.21 -18.50 -20.67
C ARG A 11 24.71 -18.53 -20.33
N GLY A 12 23.81 -18.59 -21.31
CA GLY A 12 22.40 -18.97 -21.04
C GLY A 12 21.35 -18.37 -21.98
N GLN A 13 21.57 -17.18 -22.52
CA GLN A 13 20.71 -16.62 -23.57
C GLN A 13 21.33 -16.79 -24.96
N PRO A 14 20.53 -16.91 -26.04
CA PRO A 14 21.03 -16.80 -27.40
C PRO A 14 21.66 -15.41 -27.57
N TYR A 15 22.98 -15.39 -27.72
CA TYR A 15 23.73 -14.19 -28.02
C TYR A 15 23.35 -13.73 -29.43
N ASP A 16 22.64 -12.62 -29.54
CA ASP A 16 22.31 -12.05 -30.85
C ASP A 16 23.59 -11.50 -31.50
N THR A 17 24.13 -12.26 -32.44
CA THR A 17 25.30 -11.90 -33.24
C THR A 17 25.08 -10.68 -34.12
N SER A 18 23.87 -10.11 -34.19
CA SER A 18 23.61 -8.81 -34.82
C SER A 18 24.39 -7.65 -34.17
N PHE A 19 24.82 -7.80 -32.91
CA PHE A 19 25.59 -6.79 -32.19
C PHE A 19 27.05 -6.67 -32.67
N ASP A 20 27.62 -7.71 -33.27
CA ASP A 20 29.03 -7.76 -33.69
C ASP A 20 29.25 -7.49 -35.20
N ARG A 21 28.24 -6.97 -35.92
CA ARG A 21 28.42 -6.57 -37.33
C ARG A 21 29.37 -5.36 -37.41
N PRO A 22 30.51 -5.45 -38.12
CA PRO A 22 31.52 -4.38 -38.15
C PRO A 22 30.98 -3.07 -38.74
N ASP A 23 29.98 -3.15 -39.63
CA ASP A 23 29.39 -2.01 -40.33
C ASP A 23 28.30 -1.27 -39.51
N ARG A 24 28.03 -1.69 -38.25
CA ARG A 24 26.94 -1.13 -37.44
C ARG A 24 27.32 0.23 -36.84
N VAL A 25 26.81 1.30 -37.44
CA VAL A 25 26.94 2.67 -36.92
C VAL A 25 26.12 2.84 -35.62
N ARG A 26 26.76 3.30 -34.54
CA ARG A 26 26.13 3.56 -33.24
C ARG A 26 25.23 4.81 -33.28
N ARG A 27 23.93 4.65 -33.54
CA ARG A 27 23.00 5.80 -33.62
C ARG A 27 22.80 6.57 -32.32
N THR A 28 22.59 5.90 -31.18
CA THR A 28 22.20 6.61 -29.95
C THR A 28 23.25 7.61 -29.46
N HIS A 29 24.54 7.34 -29.73
CA HIS A 29 25.67 8.14 -29.23
C HIS A 29 26.80 8.27 -30.27
N ALA A 30 26.48 8.63 -31.52
CA ALA A 30 27.47 8.76 -32.60
C ALA A 30 28.56 9.81 -32.30
N ASN A 31 28.22 10.88 -31.58
CA ASN A 31 29.17 11.92 -31.14
C ASN A 31 29.76 11.56 -29.75
N PRO A 32 31.10 11.51 -29.56
CA PRO A 32 31.73 11.28 -28.26
C PRO A 32 31.33 12.29 -27.17
N GLU A 33 31.00 13.54 -27.53
CA GLU A 33 30.48 14.54 -26.57
C GLU A 33 29.13 14.10 -25.98
N THR A 34 28.26 13.51 -26.81
CA THR A 34 26.97 12.95 -26.37
C THR A 34 27.19 11.76 -25.43
N VAL A 35 28.18 10.91 -25.69
CA VAL A 35 28.59 9.84 -24.75
C VAL A 35 29.02 10.44 -23.41
N ALA A 36 29.84 11.49 -23.43
CA ALA A 36 30.34 12.14 -22.22
C ALA A 36 29.21 12.81 -21.39
N ILE A 37 28.25 13.46 -22.04
CA ILE A 37 27.06 14.04 -21.39
C ILE A 37 26.21 12.94 -20.75
N LEU A 38 25.95 11.84 -21.49
CA LEU A 38 25.08 10.76 -21.00
C LEU A 38 25.71 9.94 -19.89
N LYS A 39 27.04 9.76 -19.88
CA LYS A 39 27.77 9.18 -18.73
C LYS A 39 27.65 10.02 -17.46
N LYS A 40 27.62 11.35 -17.59
CA LYS A 40 27.43 12.29 -16.46
C LYS A 40 26.00 12.31 -15.89
N LEU A 41 25.03 11.64 -16.52
CA LEU A 41 23.68 11.54 -15.97
C LEU A 41 23.66 10.67 -14.69
N PRO A 42 22.79 11.00 -13.71
CA PRO A 42 22.52 10.14 -12.56
C PRO A 42 22.16 8.71 -13.00
N VAL A 43 22.62 7.73 -12.23
CA VAL A 43 22.47 6.29 -12.56
C VAL A 43 21.00 5.91 -12.78
N LEU A 44 20.07 6.46 -11.97
CA LEU A 44 18.64 6.26 -12.14
C LEU A 44 18.13 6.72 -13.51
N SER A 45 18.58 7.88 -13.99
CA SER A 45 18.20 8.43 -15.30
C SER A 45 18.77 7.59 -16.44
N ARG A 46 20.00 7.07 -16.30
CA ARG A 46 20.58 6.12 -17.28
C ARG A 46 19.81 4.80 -17.32
N LEU A 47 19.43 4.23 -16.18
CA LEU A 47 18.61 3.01 -16.13
C LEU A 47 17.20 3.22 -16.72
N GLN A 48 16.55 4.34 -16.40
CA GLN A 48 15.27 4.72 -17.03
C GLN A 48 15.39 4.77 -18.55
N ARG A 49 16.43 5.43 -19.07
CA ARG A 49 16.67 5.52 -20.51
C ARG A 49 17.02 4.17 -21.13
N ASN A 50 17.77 3.33 -20.43
CA ASN A 50 18.06 1.96 -20.88
C ASN A 50 16.80 1.11 -20.97
N LYS A 51 15.86 1.25 -20.04
CA LYS A 51 14.56 0.58 -20.12
C LYS A 51 13.80 0.99 -21.38
N GLU A 52 13.70 2.30 -21.66
CA GLU A 52 13.06 2.82 -22.87
C GLU A 52 13.72 2.28 -24.16
N ILE A 53 15.05 2.21 -24.18
CA ILE A 53 15.83 1.65 -25.29
C ILE A 53 15.53 0.15 -25.48
N LEU A 54 15.50 -0.63 -24.39
CA LEU A 54 15.17 -2.07 -24.43
C LEU A 54 13.73 -2.31 -24.91
N ASP A 55 12.76 -1.56 -24.39
CA ASP A 55 11.35 -1.66 -24.78
C ASP A 55 11.14 -1.24 -26.26
N SER A 56 11.86 -0.21 -26.74
CA SER A 56 11.90 0.22 -28.15
C SER A 56 12.48 -0.86 -29.05
N ASN A 57 13.63 -1.41 -28.67
CA ASN A 57 14.30 -2.46 -29.44
C ASN A 57 13.47 -3.75 -29.48
N ALA A 58 12.83 -4.15 -28.38
CA ALA A 58 11.92 -5.29 -28.36
C ALA A 58 10.76 -5.12 -29.34
N GLN A 59 10.18 -3.91 -29.45
CA GLN A 59 9.15 -3.61 -30.44
C GLN A 59 9.67 -3.68 -31.89
N LYS A 60 10.90 -3.18 -32.15
CA LYS A 60 11.55 -3.30 -33.47
C LYS A 60 11.79 -4.76 -33.86
N HIS A 61 12.29 -5.60 -32.93
CA HIS A 61 12.44 -7.04 -33.16
C HIS A 61 11.09 -7.72 -33.46
N LEU A 62 10.04 -7.43 -32.70
CA LEU A 62 8.69 -7.97 -32.95
C LEU A 62 8.12 -7.52 -34.30
N HIS A 63 8.44 -6.30 -34.77
CA HIS A 63 8.06 -5.84 -36.10
C HIS A 63 8.79 -6.64 -37.19
N HIS A 64 10.11 -6.80 -37.09
CA HIS A 64 10.89 -7.57 -38.07
C HIS A 64 10.50 -9.06 -38.11
N ILE A 65 10.10 -9.66 -36.98
CA ILE A 65 9.58 -11.04 -36.96
C ILE A 65 8.24 -11.15 -37.73
N ARG A 66 7.43 -10.08 -37.74
CA ARG A 66 6.14 -10.03 -38.46
C ARG A 66 6.30 -9.70 -39.95
N ASP A 67 7.28 -8.86 -40.28
CA ASP A 67 7.63 -8.47 -41.65
C ASP A 67 9.15 -8.50 -41.82
N PRO A 68 9.72 -9.63 -42.27
CA PRO A 68 11.16 -9.76 -42.55
C PRO A 68 11.63 -8.97 -43.77
N ALA A 69 10.72 -8.47 -44.62
CA ALA A 69 11.05 -7.63 -45.76
C ALA A 69 11.17 -6.14 -45.38
N ALA A 70 10.58 -5.73 -44.26
CA ALA A 70 10.80 -4.41 -43.68
C ALA A 70 12.26 -4.27 -43.21
N SER A 71 12.94 -3.22 -43.70
CA SER A 71 14.30 -2.88 -43.27
C SER A 71 14.37 -2.74 -41.75
N ILE A 72 15.28 -3.49 -41.11
CA ILE A 72 15.51 -3.42 -39.67
C ILE A 72 16.01 -2.01 -39.33
N SER A 73 15.13 -1.18 -38.77
CA SER A 73 15.52 0.10 -38.18
C SER A 73 16.57 -0.14 -37.11
N ASP A 74 17.69 0.58 -37.19
CA ASP A 74 18.85 0.40 -36.31
C ASP A 74 18.45 0.27 -34.83
N ILE A 75 18.87 -0.85 -34.24
CA ILE A 75 18.72 -1.14 -32.81
C ILE A 75 19.53 -0.12 -32.02
N GLU A 76 18.92 0.50 -31.02
CA GLU A 76 19.55 1.52 -30.17
C GLU A 76 20.48 0.85 -29.15
N SER A 77 21.66 1.42 -28.93
CA SER A 77 22.60 0.93 -27.91
C SER A 77 22.24 1.49 -26.53
N ILE A 78 22.28 0.63 -25.50
CA ILE A 78 22.11 1.03 -24.10
C ILE A 78 23.30 1.87 -23.60
N ILE A 79 23.03 2.75 -22.64
CA ILE A 79 24.04 3.54 -21.94
C ILE A 79 24.71 2.64 -20.88
N SER A 80 26.04 2.57 -20.89
CA SER A 80 26.77 1.78 -19.90
C SER A 80 26.56 2.30 -18.47
N ILE A 81 26.33 1.36 -17.55
CA ILE A 81 26.42 1.56 -16.09
C ILE A 81 27.72 0.90 -15.64
N GLU A 82 28.50 1.56 -14.77
CA GLU A 82 29.76 1.00 -14.28
C GLU A 82 29.51 -0.07 -13.21
N THR A 83 30.41 -1.04 -13.07
CA THR A 83 30.26 -2.12 -12.09
C THR A 83 30.22 -1.61 -10.66
N SER A 84 31.03 -0.60 -10.34
CA SER A 84 30.99 0.13 -9.05
C SER A 84 29.62 0.75 -8.76
N GLU A 85 28.93 1.28 -9.78
CA GLU A 85 27.60 1.86 -9.63
C GLU A 85 26.54 0.78 -9.38
N LEU A 86 26.66 -0.38 -10.04
CA LEU A 86 25.81 -1.55 -9.78
C LEU A 86 26.05 -2.14 -8.39
N ASP A 87 27.30 -2.21 -7.93
CA ASP A 87 27.65 -2.69 -6.58
C ASP A 87 27.17 -1.72 -5.49
N ASN A 88 27.17 -0.40 -5.74
CA ASN A 88 26.55 0.58 -4.86
C ASN A 88 25.02 0.38 -4.76
N ILE A 89 24.34 0.17 -5.90
CA ILE A 89 22.89 -0.13 -5.91
C ILE A 89 22.61 -1.47 -5.21
N ARG A 90 23.49 -2.45 -5.35
CA ARG A 90 23.38 -3.79 -4.75
C ARG A 90 23.52 -3.76 -3.21
N SER A 91 24.36 -2.87 -2.70
CA SER A 91 24.73 -2.80 -1.28
C SER A 91 23.66 -2.14 -0.39
N ASP A 92 22.85 -1.23 -0.93
CA ASP A 92 21.71 -0.63 -0.23
C ASP A 92 20.38 -1.19 -0.73
N SER A 93 19.64 -1.87 0.15
CA SER A 93 18.32 -2.43 -0.15
C SER A 93 17.28 -1.38 -0.58
N ILE A 94 17.38 -0.14 -0.08
CA ILE A 94 16.42 0.93 -0.41
C ILE A 94 16.69 1.42 -1.84
N THR A 95 17.96 1.71 -2.16
CA THR A 95 18.39 2.05 -3.52
C THR A 95 18.10 0.90 -4.50
N PHE A 96 18.33 -0.35 -4.12
CA PHE A 96 18.00 -1.51 -4.95
C PHE A 96 16.52 -1.54 -5.34
N ASP A 97 15.60 -1.49 -4.38
CA ASP A 97 14.16 -1.55 -4.67
C ASP A 97 13.63 -0.33 -5.45
N LEU A 98 14.26 0.85 -5.27
CA LEU A 98 13.95 2.05 -6.07
C LEU A 98 14.40 1.90 -7.55
N TYR A 99 15.51 1.22 -7.81
CA TYR A 99 16.13 1.14 -9.14
C TYR A 99 15.68 -0.10 -9.94
N LYS A 100 15.34 -1.19 -9.24
CA LYS A 100 14.84 -2.48 -9.74
C LYS A 100 13.74 -2.40 -10.83
N PRO A 101 12.75 -1.47 -10.81
CA PRO A 101 11.76 -1.36 -11.89
C PRO A 101 12.34 -0.98 -13.27
N PHE A 102 13.55 -0.41 -13.28
CA PHE A 102 14.25 0.08 -14.48
C PHE A 102 15.37 -0.85 -14.97
N MET A 103 15.68 -1.90 -14.21
CA MET A 103 16.60 -2.97 -14.61
C MET A 103 15.87 -4.03 -15.44
N ASP A 104 16.61 -4.73 -16.29
CA ASP A 104 16.12 -5.92 -16.97
C ASP A 104 16.14 -7.15 -16.03
N PRO A 105 15.36 -8.21 -16.32
CA PRO A 105 15.30 -9.40 -15.47
C PRO A 105 16.64 -10.14 -15.32
N SER A 106 17.55 -10.08 -16.30
CA SER A 106 18.83 -10.77 -16.23
C SER A 106 19.80 -10.05 -15.28
N THR A 107 19.87 -8.72 -15.33
CA THR A 107 20.62 -7.91 -14.36
C THR A 107 20.09 -8.12 -12.93
N ILE A 108 18.76 -8.13 -12.73
CA ILE A 108 18.16 -8.39 -11.41
C ILE A 108 18.54 -9.78 -10.88
N THR A 109 18.58 -10.79 -11.77
CA THR A 109 18.94 -12.17 -11.41
C THR A 109 20.43 -12.30 -11.07
N GLU A 110 21.31 -11.65 -11.85
CA GLU A 110 22.75 -11.62 -11.60
C GLU A 110 23.10 -10.90 -10.28
N LEU A 111 22.47 -9.76 -9.98
CA LEU A 111 22.70 -9.06 -8.71
C LEU A 111 22.25 -9.89 -7.50
N LYS A 112 21.13 -10.63 -7.62
CA LYS A 112 20.71 -11.60 -6.59
C LYS A 112 21.71 -12.75 -6.43
N ARG A 113 22.16 -13.35 -7.53
CA ARG A 113 23.16 -14.44 -7.52
C ARG A 113 24.45 -14.01 -6.81
N ARG A 114 24.91 -12.78 -7.04
CA ARG A 114 26.07 -12.20 -6.33
C ARG A 114 25.83 -12.03 -4.83
N ASN A 115 24.64 -11.55 -4.43
CA ASN A 115 24.30 -11.46 -3.01
C ASN A 115 24.28 -12.84 -2.33
N ASP A 116 23.75 -13.87 -3.02
CA ASP A 116 23.75 -15.25 -2.52
C ASP A 116 25.16 -15.84 -2.43
N GLU A 117 26.08 -15.46 -3.34
CA GLU A 117 27.47 -15.90 -3.35
C GLU A 117 28.33 -15.19 -2.29
N ASP A 118 28.20 -13.88 -2.13
CA ASP A 118 28.83 -13.12 -1.05
C ASP A 118 28.37 -13.66 0.31
N TRP A 119 27.07 -13.94 0.47
CA TRP A 119 26.52 -14.55 1.68
C TRP A 119 27.10 -15.95 1.95
N LYS A 120 27.21 -16.82 0.92
CA LYS A 120 27.83 -18.14 1.06
C LYS A 120 29.30 -18.04 1.45
N LYS A 121 30.04 -17.13 0.81
CA LYS A 121 31.46 -16.90 1.13
C LYS A 121 31.63 -16.39 2.56
N GLU A 122 30.81 -15.44 3.00
CA GLU A 122 30.82 -14.96 4.38
C GLU A 122 30.52 -16.09 5.38
N CYS A 123 29.58 -16.99 5.06
CA CYS A 123 29.31 -18.17 5.86
C CYS A 123 30.49 -19.16 5.91
N GLU A 124 31.20 -19.35 4.80
CA GLU A 124 32.37 -20.23 4.73
C GLU A 124 33.58 -19.65 5.46
N ASP A 125 33.88 -18.36 5.27
CA ASP A 125 34.96 -17.66 5.97
C ASP A 125 34.72 -17.65 7.49
N ARG A 126 33.47 -17.44 7.94
CA ARG A 126 33.07 -17.59 9.35
C ARG A 126 33.30 -19.00 9.89
N ARG A 127 33.04 -20.03 9.10
CA ARG A 127 33.28 -21.43 9.50
C ARG A 127 34.78 -21.72 9.64
N ARG A 128 35.60 -21.25 8.69
CA ARG A 128 37.07 -21.39 8.75
C ARG A 128 37.66 -20.74 10.01
N VAL A 129 37.18 -19.56 10.41
CA VAL A 129 37.62 -18.90 11.66
C VAL A 129 37.29 -19.73 12.91
N ILE A 130 36.13 -20.40 12.94
CA ILE A 130 35.75 -21.29 14.04
C ILE A 130 36.62 -22.55 14.04
N ASP A 131 36.87 -23.14 12.87
CA ASP A 131 37.68 -24.35 12.76
C ASP A 131 39.15 -24.12 13.16
N VAL A 132 39.73 -22.95 12.83
CA VAL A 132 41.08 -22.55 13.28
C VAL A 132 41.13 -22.32 14.80
N ALA A 133 40.16 -21.61 15.37
CA ALA A 133 40.11 -21.34 16.81
C ALA A 133 39.99 -22.62 17.68
N ASN A 134 39.54 -23.74 17.09
CA ASN A 134 39.47 -25.04 17.75
C ASN A 134 40.72 -25.92 17.56
N GLN A 135 41.66 -25.54 16.69
CA GLN A 135 42.88 -26.31 16.40
C GLN A 135 44.13 -25.80 17.15
N ASP A 136 44.17 -24.52 17.54
CA ASP A 136 45.27 -23.91 18.31
C ASP A 136 45.22 -24.28 19.82
N GLY A 137 45.19 -25.58 20.10
CA GLY A 137 45.14 -26.15 21.45
C GLY A 137 46.48 -26.14 22.18
N ASN A 138 47.14 -24.98 22.34
CA ASN A 138 48.40 -24.89 23.10
C ASN A 138 48.39 -23.79 24.18
N GLY A 139 48.35 -24.23 25.43
CA GLY A 139 47.99 -23.44 26.60
C GLY A 139 48.94 -22.32 27.02
N ASN A 140 48.35 -21.29 27.62
CA ASN A 140 48.90 -20.63 28.80
C ASN A 140 47.78 -20.00 29.66
N PRO A 141 47.51 -20.48 30.88
CA PRO A 141 46.40 -20.00 31.71
C PRO A 141 46.86 -19.10 32.88
N ALA A 142 47.03 -17.79 32.64
CA ALA A 142 47.15 -16.80 33.71
C ALA A 142 46.73 -15.38 33.26
N LEU A 143 45.86 -14.72 34.05
CA LEU A 143 45.44 -13.30 33.93
C LEU A 143 44.99 -12.86 32.51
N HIS A 144 43.71 -12.97 32.14
CA HIS A 144 42.67 -12.09 32.71
C HIS A 144 41.26 -12.71 32.68
N SER A 145 40.52 -12.45 33.77
CA SER A 145 39.06 -12.54 33.90
C SER A 145 38.35 -11.73 32.78
N THR A 146 37.16 -12.04 32.26
CA THR A 146 36.10 -12.99 32.68
C THR A 146 35.17 -13.27 31.49
N THR A 147 35.02 -14.52 31.06
CA THR A 147 33.77 -15.11 30.49
C THR A 147 34.04 -16.57 30.18
N ARG A 148 33.93 -17.41 31.21
CA ARG A 148 34.10 -18.86 31.09
C ARG A 148 32.88 -19.42 30.35
N SER A 149 33.10 -20.15 29.26
CA SER A 149 32.08 -21.05 28.69
C SER A 149 31.69 -22.08 29.75
N THR A 150 30.61 -21.82 30.48
CA THR A 150 29.76 -22.90 30.98
C THR A 150 29.02 -23.47 29.78
N ALA A 151 29.21 -24.77 29.53
CA ALA A 151 28.44 -25.48 28.54
C ALA A 151 26.95 -25.22 28.79
N LEU A 152 26.22 -24.84 27.74
CA LEU A 152 24.78 -24.61 27.83
C LEU A 152 24.03 -25.96 27.85
N THR A 153 24.19 -26.70 28.93
CA THR A 153 23.04 -27.39 29.55
C THR A 153 22.09 -26.32 30.09
N LEU A 154 21.47 -25.58 29.16
CA LEU A 154 20.18 -24.96 29.43
C LEU A 154 19.19 -26.12 29.50
N GLU A 155 19.03 -26.68 30.70
CA GLU A 155 17.66 -26.98 31.10
C GLU A 155 16.88 -25.69 30.87
N PRO A 156 15.78 -25.72 30.09
CA PRO A 156 15.04 -24.52 29.84
C PRO A 156 14.49 -24.05 31.18
N ASP A 157 14.73 -22.78 31.52
CA ASP A 157 14.19 -22.13 32.72
C ASP A 157 12.67 -21.93 32.53
N ILE A 158 11.97 -23.05 32.48
CA ILE A 158 10.53 -23.15 32.50
C ILE A 158 10.16 -23.07 33.97
N THR A 159 10.06 -21.85 34.48
CA THR A 159 9.32 -21.61 35.71
C THR A 159 7.89 -22.10 35.45
N LEU A 160 7.56 -23.31 35.91
CA LEU A 160 6.24 -23.91 35.77
C LEU A 160 5.26 -23.15 36.67
N ILE A 161 4.76 -22.03 36.17
CA ILE A 161 3.73 -21.24 36.83
C ILE A 161 2.50 -22.13 36.97
N ARG A 162 2.08 -22.38 38.21
CA ARG A 162 0.86 -23.13 38.51
C ARG A 162 -0.32 -22.33 37.98
N HIS A 163 -0.95 -22.81 36.90
CA HIS A 163 -2.12 -22.15 36.32
C HIS A 163 -3.28 -22.21 37.32
N ASP A 164 -3.72 -21.04 37.78
CA ASP A 164 -4.96 -20.90 38.54
C ASP A 164 -6.10 -20.68 37.51
N PRO A 165 -7.00 -21.66 37.30
CA PRO A 165 -8.07 -21.54 36.31
C PRO A 165 -9.12 -20.48 36.67
N THR A 166 -9.06 -19.88 37.87
CA THR A 166 -9.92 -18.78 38.29
C THR A 166 -9.33 -17.40 37.98
N GLN A 167 -8.05 -17.32 37.60
CA GLN A 167 -7.38 -16.06 37.24
C GLN A 167 -7.14 -15.97 35.73
N PRO A 168 -7.23 -14.76 35.13
CA PRO A 168 -6.81 -14.58 33.76
C PRO A 168 -5.30 -14.81 33.63
N THR A 169 -4.88 -15.89 32.94
CA THR A 169 -4.08 -15.71 31.72
C THR A 169 -2.97 -14.66 31.75
N PRO A 170 -1.98 -14.59 32.67
CA PRO A 170 -1.08 -13.43 32.72
C PRO A 170 -0.36 -13.24 31.38
N LEU A 171 -0.47 -12.03 30.83
CA LEU A 171 0.10 -11.65 29.54
C LEU A 171 1.63 -11.74 29.58
N PHE A 172 2.18 -12.81 29.02
CA PHE A 172 3.61 -13.05 28.96
C PHE A 172 4.17 -12.64 27.60
N PHE A 173 5.05 -11.62 27.60
CA PHE A 173 5.80 -11.16 26.44
C PHE A 173 7.25 -11.67 26.49
N PRO A 174 7.67 -12.61 25.62
CA PRO A 174 9.02 -13.15 25.65
C PRO A 174 10.08 -12.07 25.47
N SER A 175 11.16 -12.13 26.26
CA SER A 175 12.29 -11.19 26.16
C SER A 175 12.88 -11.13 24.75
N VAL A 176 12.89 -12.25 24.02
CA VAL A 176 13.33 -12.31 22.62
C VAL A 176 12.37 -11.58 21.66
N LEU A 177 11.07 -11.50 21.96
CA LEU A 177 10.10 -10.71 21.17
C LEU A 177 10.30 -9.21 21.43
N LYS A 178 10.53 -8.80 22.69
CA LYS A 178 10.92 -7.41 23.04
C LYS A 178 12.21 -6.99 22.35
N LEU A 179 13.21 -7.86 22.33
CA LEU A 179 14.49 -7.66 21.63
C LEU A 179 14.27 -7.56 20.11
N THR A 180 13.42 -8.42 19.54
CA THR A 180 13.04 -8.34 18.13
C THR A 180 12.46 -6.97 17.79
N ALA A 181 11.53 -6.46 18.59
CA ALA A 181 10.92 -5.14 18.41
C ALA A 181 11.92 -3.96 18.50
N LYS A 182 13.11 -4.14 19.09
CA LYS A 182 14.20 -3.14 19.09
C LYS A 182 14.86 -3.03 17.71
N HIS A 183 14.98 -4.14 17.00
CA HIS A 183 15.73 -4.23 15.73
C HIS A 183 14.82 -4.34 14.48
N THR A 184 13.53 -4.63 14.64
CA THR A 184 12.54 -4.62 13.56
C THR A 184 11.70 -3.35 13.60
N LYS A 185 11.59 -2.63 12.49
CA LYS A 185 10.77 -1.40 12.41
C LYS A 185 9.30 -1.66 12.77
N PHE A 186 8.72 -2.75 12.28
CA PHE A 186 7.29 -3.05 12.40
C PHE A 186 7.06 -4.50 12.81
N ILE A 187 6.21 -4.70 13.82
CA ILE A 187 5.61 -5.99 14.17
C ILE A 187 4.11 -5.91 13.87
N PRO A 188 3.53 -6.90 13.16
CA PRO A 188 2.10 -6.92 12.87
C PRO A 188 1.24 -6.95 14.15
N LEU A 189 0.17 -6.16 14.18
CA LEU A 189 -0.73 -6.05 15.33
C LEU A 189 -1.42 -7.39 15.64
N ASN A 190 -1.73 -8.20 14.63
CA ASN A 190 -2.39 -9.49 14.84
C ASN A 190 -1.55 -10.47 15.69
N PHE A 191 -0.23 -10.29 15.81
CA PHE A 191 0.62 -11.08 16.70
C PHE A 191 0.24 -10.91 18.18
N PHE A 192 -0.38 -9.78 18.54
CA PHE A 192 -0.73 -9.41 19.90
C PHE A 192 -2.13 -9.87 20.34
N THR A 193 -2.89 -10.58 19.49
CA THR A 193 -4.09 -11.31 19.98
C THR A 193 -3.68 -12.41 20.96
N ASP A 194 -4.47 -12.68 22.00
CA ASP A 194 -4.18 -13.69 23.03
C ASP A 194 -3.81 -15.05 22.41
N LYS A 195 -4.55 -15.47 21.37
CA LYS A 195 -4.30 -16.71 20.64
C LYS A 195 -2.94 -16.70 19.93
N ASN A 196 -2.56 -15.61 19.27
CA ASN A 196 -1.26 -15.52 18.60
C ASN A 196 -0.11 -15.35 19.60
N LEU A 197 -0.28 -14.63 20.70
CA LEU A 197 0.71 -14.56 21.78
C LEU A 197 0.93 -15.94 22.42
N SER A 198 -0.15 -16.65 22.77
CA SER A 198 -0.08 -18.01 23.29
C SER A 198 0.61 -18.97 22.31
N PHE A 199 0.28 -18.88 21.02
CA PHE A 199 0.92 -19.68 19.97
C PHE A 199 2.41 -19.34 19.82
N ILE A 200 2.78 -18.06 19.76
CA ILE A 200 4.18 -17.60 19.70
C ILE A 200 4.97 -18.09 20.91
N ASN A 201 4.39 -18.02 22.11
CA ASN A 201 5.01 -18.48 23.35
C ASN A 201 5.25 -20.00 23.33
N ALA A 202 4.25 -20.79 22.93
CA ALA A 202 4.37 -22.23 22.79
C ALA A 202 5.37 -22.67 21.70
N GLN A 203 5.61 -21.82 20.70
CA GLN A 203 6.44 -22.12 19.52
C GLN A 203 7.78 -21.36 19.49
N ILE A 204 8.14 -20.68 20.58
CA ILE A 204 9.27 -19.72 20.64
C ILE A 204 10.65 -20.32 20.32
N ASN A 205 10.79 -21.63 20.49
CA ASN A 205 12.02 -22.39 20.20
C ASN A 205 12.07 -22.90 18.75
N GLU A 206 10.92 -23.03 18.08
CA GLU A 206 10.85 -23.44 16.67
C GLU A 206 10.87 -22.26 15.69
N ILE A 207 10.54 -21.05 16.15
CA ILE A 207 10.59 -19.83 15.34
C ILE A 207 12.05 -19.54 14.97
N LYS A 208 12.33 -19.42 13.66
CA LYS A 208 13.67 -19.13 13.15
C LYS A 208 14.21 -17.81 13.70
N ARG A 209 15.50 -17.79 14.02
CA ARG A 209 16.20 -16.63 14.57
C ARG A 209 17.20 -16.07 13.57
N HIS A 210 17.36 -14.74 13.57
CA HIS A 210 18.35 -14.01 12.78
C HIS A 210 19.33 -13.31 13.71
N LYS A 211 20.62 -13.38 13.39
CA LYS A 211 21.69 -12.73 14.15
C LYS A 211 21.92 -11.32 13.61
N VAL A 212 21.67 -10.30 14.43
CA VAL A 212 21.86 -8.89 14.07
C VAL A 212 23.37 -8.61 14.05
N THR A 213 24.00 -8.65 12.87
CA THR A 213 25.46 -8.67 12.73
C THR A 213 26.18 -7.36 13.07
N HIS A 214 25.47 -6.22 12.97
CA HIS A 214 26.03 -4.87 13.13
C HIS A 214 26.02 -4.34 14.58
N GLU A 215 25.35 -5.03 15.49
CA GLU A 215 25.31 -4.71 16.93
C GLU A 215 26.47 -5.39 17.67
N VAL A 216 26.99 -4.76 18.72
CA VAL A 216 28.17 -5.24 19.46
C VAL A 216 27.95 -6.66 20.01
N ASP A 217 26.81 -6.88 20.68
CA ASP A 217 26.44 -8.16 21.29
C ASP A 217 25.92 -9.19 20.29
N LYS A 218 25.75 -8.79 19.02
CA LYS A 218 25.20 -9.57 17.90
C LYS A 218 23.96 -10.40 18.28
N PRO A 219 22.88 -9.76 18.80
CA PRO A 219 21.72 -10.44 19.35
C PRO A 219 21.00 -11.32 18.32
N HIS A 220 20.38 -12.39 18.80
CA HIS A 220 19.51 -13.25 18.00
C HIS A 220 18.05 -12.83 18.20
N ILE A 221 17.43 -12.28 17.15
CA ILE A 221 16.03 -11.86 17.10
C ILE A 221 15.18 -12.90 16.36
N LEU A 222 13.86 -12.89 16.57
CA LEU A 222 12.93 -13.72 15.82
C LEU A 222 12.75 -13.19 14.39
N LEU A 223 12.62 -14.08 13.41
CA LEU A 223 12.26 -13.71 12.05
C LEU A 223 10.75 -13.50 11.92
N ILE A 224 10.30 -12.25 11.84
CA ILE A 224 8.89 -11.88 11.62
C ILE A 224 8.23 -12.66 10.46
N PRO A 225 8.86 -12.87 9.28
CA PRO A 225 8.24 -13.66 8.21
C PRO A 225 8.01 -15.13 8.58
N ASP A 226 8.85 -15.70 9.45
CA ASP A 226 8.71 -17.09 9.92
C ASP A 226 7.58 -17.21 10.94
N ILE A 227 7.43 -16.23 11.85
CA ILE A 227 6.27 -16.11 12.74
C ILE A 227 4.97 -16.01 11.93
N THR A 228 4.91 -15.09 10.95
CA THR A 228 3.75 -14.93 10.06
C THR A 228 3.41 -16.24 9.36
N SER A 229 4.41 -16.94 8.82
CA SER A 229 4.20 -18.22 8.13
C SER A 229 3.69 -19.32 9.06
N LYS A 230 4.23 -19.43 10.28
CA LYS A 230 3.76 -20.38 11.30
C LYS A 230 2.34 -20.09 11.79
N ILE A 231 1.98 -18.81 11.98
CA ILE A 231 0.59 -18.40 12.30
C ILE A 231 -0.35 -18.75 11.15
N GLN A 232 0.03 -18.49 9.90
CA GLN A 232 -0.79 -18.78 8.73
C GLN A 232 -1.01 -20.28 8.49
N ALA A 233 -0.01 -21.11 8.81
CA ALA A 233 -0.07 -22.56 8.64
C ALA A 233 -0.80 -23.30 9.79
N SER A 234 -1.04 -22.66 10.94
CA SER A 234 -1.55 -23.31 12.14
C SER A 234 -3.05 -23.05 12.37
N PRO A 235 -3.90 -24.09 12.47
CA PRO A 235 -5.30 -23.93 12.87
C PRO A 235 -5.46 -23.61 14.37
N LEU A 236 -4.40 -23.75 15.17
CA LEU A 236 -4.36 -23.41 16.59
C LEU A 236 -4.01 -21.94 16.85
N ALA A 237 -3.57 -21.21 15.81
CA ALA A 237 -3.26 -19.80 15.91
C ALA A 237 -4.52 -18.92 15.86
N GLY A 238 -4.33 -17.62 16.13
CA GLY A 238 -5.34 -16.59 15.97
C GLY A 238 -5.43 -16.07 14.52
N PRO A 239 -5.85 -14.82 14.31
CA PRO A 239 -5.96 -14.22 12.98
C PRO A 239 -4.66 -14.27 12.18
N GLN A 240 -4.75 -14.75 10.94
CA GLN A 240 -3.65 -15.00 10.00
C GLN A 240 -2.97 -13.72 9.47
N SER A 241 -3.67 -12.59 9.57
CA SER A 241 -3.25 -11.24 9.16
C SER A 241 -4.06 -10.19 9.90
N GLU A 242 -3.58 -8.94 9.93
CA GLU A 242 -4.38 -7.80 10.40
C GLU A 242 -5.71 -7.68 9.63
N SER A 243 -5.71 -7.95 8.32
CA SER A 243 -6.91 -7.95 7.47
C SER A 243 -7.93 -9.06 7.78
N SER A 244 -7.54 -10.09 8.53
CA SER A 244 -8.40 -11.19 8.99
C SER A 244 -8.91 -11.03 10.42
N MET A 245 -8.44 -10.02 11.16
CA MET A 245 -8.96 -9.74 12.51
C MET A 245 -10.44 -9.29 12.44
N SER A 246 -11.20 -9.63 13.47
CA SER A 246 -12.49 -9.00 13.81
C SER A 246 -12.25 -7.78 14.72
N TYR A 247 -13.30 -6.99 14.99
CA TYR A 247 -13.20 -5.85 15.91
C TYR A 247 -12.76 -6.27 17.33
N VAL A 248 -13.37 -7.32 17.88
CA VAL A 248 -12.99 -7.90 19.18
C VAL A 248 -11.52 -8.37 19.22
N ASN A 249 -11.05 -9.02 18.15
CA ASN A 249 -9.64 -9.42 18.05
C ASN A 249 -8.71 -8.20 17.94
N TRP A 250 -9.15 -7.12 17.30
CA TRP A 250 -8.39 -5.88 17.21
C TRP A 250 -8.31 -5.16 18.56
N LEU A 251 -9.39 -5.08 19.34
CA LEU A 251 -9.40 -4.51 20.70
C LEU A 251 -8.41 -5.26 21.62
N ASN A 252 -8.52 -6.58 21.66
CA ASN A 252 -7.61 -7.43 22.42
C ASN A 252 -6.14 -7.23 21.97
N ALA A 253 -5.89 -7.16 20.66
CA ALA A 253 -4.55 -6.90 20.14
C ALA A 253 -4.03 -5.49 20.42
N SER A 254 -4.88 -4.46 20.41
CA SER A 254 -4.46 -3.08 20.70
C SER A 254 -4.02 -2.91 22.15
N ASP A 255 -4.79 -3.47 23.09
CA ASP A 255 -4.50 -3.39 24.52
C ASP A 255 -3.20 -4.15 24.83
N ASN A 256 -3.10 -5.39 24.35
CA ASN A 256 -1.89 -6.20 24.47
C ASN A 256 -0.66 -5.56 23.80
N PHE A 257 -0.83 -4.79 22.72
CA PHE A 257 0.28 -4.10 22.06
C PHE A 257 0.72 -2.83 22.82
N VAL A 258 -0.21 -2.13 23.48
CA VAL A 258 0.09 -1.02 24.40
C VAL A 258 0.88 -1.55 25.60
N GLU A 259 0.44 -2.64 26.23
CA GLU A 259 1.14 -3.29 27.35
C GLU A 259 2.53 -3.82 26.92
N PHE A 260 2.62 -4.42 25.73
CA PHE A 260 3.90 -4.86 25.17
C PHE A 260 4.88 -3.69 25.05
N GLU A 261 4.46 -2.59 24.42
CA GLU A 261 5.31 -1.40 24.23
C GLU A 261 5.63 -0.72 25.57
N ALA A 262 4.70 -0.62 26.52
CA ALA A 262 4.96 -0.16 27.88
C ALA A 262 6.07 -0.99 28.54
N SER A 263 5.97 -2.31 28.46
CA SER A 263 6.93 -3.25 29.05
C SER A 263 8.33 -3.27 28.38
N ARG A 264 8.58 -2.41 27.38
CA ARG A 264 9.88 -2.21 26.71
C ARG A 264 10.65 -0.97 27.19
N PHE A 265 10.00 -0.02 27.86
CA PHE A 265 10.62 1.23 28.29
C PHE A 265 10.61 1.34 29.81
N ASP A 266 11.70 1.85 30.39
CA ASP A 266 11.81 2.07 31.85
C ASP A 266 10.73 3.03 32.39
N ARG A 267 10.21 3.90 31.51
CA ARG A 267 9.11 4.84 31.81
C ARG A 267 7.71 4.21 31.64
N GLY A 268 7.59 2.98 31.15
CA GLY A 268 6.31 2.32 30.90
C GLY A 268 5.37 3.16 30.03
N HIS A 269 4.13 3.33 30.53
CA HIS A 269 3.09 4.17 29.93
C HIS A 269 3.45 5.66 29.84
N GLU A 270 4.44 6.14 30.60
CA GLU A 270 4.90 7.53 30.52
C GLU A 270 5.79 7.81 29.29
N SER A 271 6.17 6.78 28.52
CA SER A 271 6.89 6.96 27.26
C SER A 271 6.01 7.58 26.17
N SER A 272 6.57 8.50 25.37
CA SER A 272 5.85 9.21 24.30
C SER A 272 5.21 8.26 23.28
N ARG A 273 5.91 7.17 22.94
CA ARG A 273 5.41 6.11 22.05
C ARG A 273 4.15 5.42 22.60
N VAL A 274 4.12 5.11 23.89
CA VAL A 274 2.97 4.43 24.51
C VAL A 274 1.81 5.41 24.68
N LYS A 275 2.07 6.67 25.00
CA LYS A 275 1.03 7.72 24.98
C LYS A 275 0.41 7.91 23.60
N PHE A 276 1.23 7.96 22.54
CA PHE A 276 0.74 7.98 21.16
C PHE A 276 -0.14 6.78 20.85
N LEU A 277 0.32 5.55 21.15
CA LEU A 277 -0.44 4.33 20.86
C LEU A 277 -1.76 4.27 21.64
N SER A 278 -1.76 4.69 22.90
CA SER A 278 -2.96 4.79 23.73
C SER A 278 -3.97 5.76 23.13
N GLN A 279 -3.56 6.97 22.74
CA GLN A 279 -4.43 7.95 22.07
C GLN A 279 -4.92 7.46 20.70
N HIS A 280 -4.04 6.83 19.93
CA HIS A 280 -4.33 6.29 18.61
C HIS A 280 -5.40 5.20 18.66
N PHE A 281 -5.27 4.20 19.54
CA PHE A 281 -6.27 3.12 19.68
C PHE A 281 -7.55 3.60 20.38
N ALA A 282 -7.45 4.47 21.39
CA ALA A 282 -8.61 5.10 22.04
C ALA A 282 -9.47 5.85 21.03
N PHE A 283 -8.86 6.60 20.09
CA PHE A 283 -9.63 7.30 19.05
C PHE A 283 -10.53 6.37 18.24
N PHE A 284 -10.03 5.19 17.82
CA PHE A 284 -10.81 4.25 17.01
C PHE A 284 -11.82 3.43 17.82
N SER A 285 -11.49 3.07 19.07
CA SER A 285 -12.37 2.27 19.93
C SER A 285 -13.54 3.07 20.53
N GLN A 286 -13.36 4.38 20.77
CA GLN A 286 -14.36 5.26 21.42
C GLN A 286 -15.37 5.89 20.46
N GLN A 287 -15.42 5.48 19.19
CA GLN A 287 -16.44 5.98 18.25
C GLN A 287 -17.75 5.19 18.41
N ASP A 288 -18.89 5.88 18.44
CA ASP A 288 -20.21 5.25 18.59
C ASP A 288 -20.47 4.14 17.55
N ASP A 289 -19.92 4.29 16.34
CA ASP A 289 -20.01 3.37 15.21
C ASP A 289 -18.70 2.60 14.94
N ALA A 290 -17.85 2.42 15.95
CA ALA A 290 -16.57 1.72 15.85
C ALA A 290 -16.70 0.28 15.33
N GLU A 291 -17.57 -0.54 15.92
CA GLU A 291 -17.73 -1.94 15.52
C GLU A 291 -18.33 -2.07 14.10
N GLU A 292 -19.42 -1.35 13.83
CA GLU A 292 -20.11 -1.38 12.52
C GLU A 292 -19.18 -0.98 11.37
N LEU A 293 -18.36 0.05 11.57
CA LEU A 293 -17.48 0.59 10.54
C LEU A 293 -16.09 -0.08 10.49
N PHE A 294 -15.83 -1.10 11.31
CA PHE A 294 -14.51 -1.72 11.48
C PHE A 294 -13.79 -2.07 10.18
N LEU A 295 -14.50 -2.69 9.22
CA LEU A 295 -13.93 -3.08 7.93
C LEU A 295 -13.45 -1.88 7.09
N PHE A 296 -14.06 -0.70 7.28
CA PHE A 296 -13.72 0.53 6.55
C PHE A 296 -12.55 1.28 7.20
N TRP A 297 -12.48 1.34 8.54
CA TRP A 297 -11.46 2.14 9.23
C TRP A 297 -10.17 1.38 9.58
N ARG A 298 -10.21 0.06 9.79
CA ARG A 298 -9.00 -0.75 10.03
C ARG A 298 -7.84 -0.49 9.04
N PRO A 299 -8.03 -0.44 7.70
CA PRO A 299 -6.94 -0.11 6.76
C PRO A 299 -6.53 1.39 6.77
N ILE A 300 -7.23 2.24 7.51
CA ILE A 300 -6.83 3.63 7.78
C ILE A 300 -6.00 3.66 9.07
N GLU A 301 -6.43 2.97 10.14
CA GLU A 301 -5.68 2.76 11.38
C GLU A 301 -4.28 2.20 11.10
N GLU A 302 -4.20 1.03 10.46
CA GLU A 302 -2.94 0.32 10.18
C GLU A 302 -1.91 1.24 9.50
N ARG A 303 -2.38 2.06 8.56
CA ARG A 303 -1.57 3.03 7.82
C ARG A 303 -1.12 4.21 8.67
N LEU A 304 -1.97 4.73 9.56
CA LEU A 304 -1.58 5.78 10.51
C LEU A 304 -0.54 5.25 11.51
N ARG A 305 -0.71 4.02 12.00
CA ARG A 305 0.24 3.36 12.91
C ARG A 305 1.59 3.09 12.23
N ARG A 306 1.60 2.62 10.97
CA ARG A 306 2.81 2.49 10.15
C ARG A 306 3.49 3.85 9.91
N ASN A 307 2.73 4.90 9.58
CA ASN A 307 3.29 6.25 9.40
C ASN A 307 3.97 6.77 10.67
N HIS A 308 3.38 6.55 11.86
CA HIS A 308 4.03 6.90 13.13
C HIS A 308 5.34 6.13 13.34
N VAL A 309 5.37 4.83 13.03
CA VAL A 309 6.60 4.00 13.10
C VAL A 309 7.70 4.51 12.15
N GLU A 310 7.33 4.96 10.95
CA GLU A 310 8.30 5.40 9.92
C GLU A 310 8.77 6.85 10.09
N LEU A 311 7.90 7.74 10.56
CA LEU A 311 8.11 9.20 10.57
C LEU A 311 8.06 9.83 11.98
N ASN A 312 7.78 9.05 13.02
CA ASN A 312 7.60 9.51 14.41
C ASN A 312 6.59 10.67 14.54
N THR A 313 5.43 10.56 13.87
CA THR A 313 4.37 11.58 13.90
C THR A 313 3.63 11.58 15.23
N ASP A 314 3.36 12.77 15.77
CA ASP A 314 2.47 12.93 16.93
C ASP A 314 1.00 12.58 16.61
N PHE A 315 0.19 12.43 17.66
CA PHE A 315 -1.26 12.26 17.54
C PHE A 315 -1.93 13.61 17.29
N ASP A 316 -2.65 13.74 16.17
CA ASP A 316 -3.47 14.91 15.85
C ASP A 316 -4.95 14.52 15.73
N GLY A 317 -5.75 14.91 16.72
CA GLY A 317 -7.19 14.65 16.75
C GLY A 317 -7.95 15.22 15.56
N LEU A 318 -7.49 16.32 14.94
CA LEU A 318 -8.15 16.91 13.77
C LEU A 318 -7.95 16.06 12.52
N SER A 319 -6.71 15.64 12.23
CA SER A 319 -6.40 14.68 11.17
C SER A 319 -7.17 13.36 11.35
N TYR A 320 -7.25 12.84 12.58
CA TYR A 320 -8.00 11.62 12.88
C TYR A 320 -9.51 11.81 12.68
N ALA A 321 -10.10 12.93 13.10
CA ALA A 321 -11.51 13.26 12.82
C ALA A 321 -11.81 13.41 11.32
N MET A 322 -10.89 13.99 10.55
CA MET A 322 -10.98 14.01 9.09
C MET A 322 -10.92 12.59 8.48
N LYS A 323 -10.09 11.71 9.04
CA LYS A 323 -10.05 10.29 8.65
C LYS A 323 -11.32 9.54 9.03
N TRP A 324 -11.91 9.80 10.19
CA TRP A 324 -13.21 9.24 10.55
C TRP A 324 -14.33 9.70 9.60
N THR A 325 -14.28 10.96 9.16
CA THR A 325 -15.20 11.48 8.14
C THR A 325 -15.02 10.76 6.79
N GLU A 326 -13.78 10.40 6.41
CA GLU A 326 -13.47 9.57 5.23
C GLU A 326 -14.05 8.14 5.37
N VAL A 327 -14.02 7.55 6.57
CA VAL A 327 -14.63 6.25 6.90
C VAL A 327 -16.15 6.29 6.71
N LYS A 328 -16.86 7.20 7.41
CA LYS A 328 -18.33 7.31 7.32
C LYS A 328 -18.78 7.58 5.88
N SER A 329 -18.05 8.43 5.16
CA SER A 329 -18.32 8.71 3.74
C SER A 329 -18.14 7.48 2.85
N SER A 330 -17.16 6.63 3.14
CA SER A 330 -16.88 5.41 2.37
C SER A 330 -17.93 4.34 2.63
N SER A 331 -18.33 4.13 3.89
CA SER A 331 -19.41 3.20 4.26
C SER A 331 -20.75 3.61 3.65
N ASN A 332 -21.12 4.90 3.76
CA ASN A 332 -22.33 5.42 3.13
C ASN A 332 -22.34 5.27 1.61
N ALA A 333 -21.19 5.42 0.95
CA ALA A 333 -21.07 5.20 -0.49
C ALA A 333 -21.26 3.72 -0.88
N GLU A 334 -20.71 2.79 -0.10
CA GLU A 334 -20.85 1.35 -0.33
C GLU A 334 -22.29 0.88 -0.06
N ALA A 335 -22.91 1.35 1.02
CA ALA A 335 -24.32 1.09 1.33
C ALA A 335 -25.26 1.65 0.25
N ALA A 336 -24.99 2.85 -0.26
CA ALA A 336 -25.74 3.42 -1.39
C ALA A 336 -25.53 2.61 -2.69
N PHE A 337 -24.32 2.11 -2.94
CA PHE A 337 -24.02 1.25 -4.09
C PHE A 337 -24.78 -0.09 -4.01
N HIS A 338 -24.79 -0.76 -2.85
CA HIS A 338 -25.57 -1.97 -2.65
C HIS A 338 -27.09 -1.74 -2.81
N ARG A 339 -27.63 -0.61 -2.34
CA ARG A 339 -29.05 -0.24 -2.57
C ARG A 339 -29.38 -0.05 -4.05
N LEU A 340 -28.43 0.44 -4.87
CA LEU A 340 -28.61 0.61 -6.31
C LEU A 340 -28.51 -0.72 -7.08
N LEU A 341 -27.66 -1.65 -6.63
CA LEU A 341 -27.58 -3.00 -7.20
C LEU A 341 -28.80 -3.85 -6.85
N ASN A 342 -29.26 -3.80 -5.60
CA ASN A 342 -30.37 -4.61 -5.07
C ASN A 342 -31.73 -3.92 -5.27
N GLY A 343 -31.95 -3.28 -6.42
CA GLY A 343 -33.00 -2.28 -6.63
C GLY A 343 -34.42 -2.69 -6.20
N ASN A 344 -35.04 -1.86 -5.35
CA ASN A 344 -36.45 -1.85 -4.95
C ASN A 344 -37.18 -3.21 -4.81
N PRO A 345 -37.10 -3.88 -3.64
CA PRO A 345 -38.28 -4.55 -3.11
C PRO A 345 -39.26 -3.49 -2.62
N THR A 346 -40.35 -3.27 -3.36
CA THR A 346 -41.53 -2.56 -2.84
C THR A 346 -42.27 -3.45 -1.85
N GLN A 347 -41.76 -3.60 -0.62
CA GLN A 347 -42.52 -3.95 0.60
C GLN A 347 -41.64 -4.08 1.85
N GLY A 348 -42.09 -3.47 2.96
CA GLY A 348 -41.79 -3.89 4.33
C GLY A 348 -40.49 -3.37 4.99
N PRO A 349 -40.55 -2.85 6.24
CA PRO A 349 -39.36 -2.61 7.04
C PRO A 349 -38.85 -3.94 7.61
N SER A 350 -37.84 -4.53 6.96
CA SER A 350 -37.13 -5.71 7.48
C SER A 350 -35.81 -5.28 8.12
N ASN A 351 -35.66 -5.56 9.42
CA ASN A 351 -34.40 -5.37 10.14
C ASN A 351 -33.32 -6.27 9.54
N PHE A 352 -32.33 -5.69 8.89
CA PHE A 352 -31.17 -6.42 8.37
C PHE A 352 -30.14 -6.62 9.50
N SER A 353 -30.35 -7.64 10.33
CA SER A 353 -29.33 -8.13 11.27
C SER A 353 -28.36 -9.04 10.53
N TYR A 354 -27.06 -8.74 10.56
CA TYR A 354 -26.02 -9.66 10.11
C TYR A 354 -25.87 -10.81 11.11
N PHE A 355 -26.47 -11.97 10.80
CA PHE A 355 -26.27 -13.18 11.59
C PHE A 355 -25.02 -13.94 11.13
N ASN A 356 -24.05 -14.07 12.04
CA ASN A 356 -23.06 -15.13 11.98
C ASN A 356 -23.75 -16.47 12.26
N HIS A 357 -23.57 -17.47 11.39
CA HIS A 357 -23.99 -18.84 11.66
C HIS A 357 -22.83 -19.65 12.26
N THR A 358 -22.99 -20.07 13.52
CA THR A 358 -22.37 -21.29 14.04
C THR A 358 -23.14 -21.78 15.27
N SER A 359 -23.88 -22.87 15.09
CA SER A 359 -24.27 -23.90 16.06
C SER A 359 -25.69 -24.37 15.80
N THR A 360 -25.81 -25.62 15.36
CA THR A 360 -27.02 -26.42 15.46
C THR A 360 -27.11 -26.97 16.87
N ASP A 361 -28.23 -26.75 17.57
CA ASP A 361 -28.71 -27.81 18.46
C ASP A 361 -30.24 -27.78 18.63
N THR A 362 -30.81 -28.96 18.79
CA THR A 362 -32.26 -29.22 18.80
C THR A 362 -32.82 -29.36 20.20
N THR A 363 -33.98 -28.75 20.51
CA THR A 363 -35.27 -29.43 20.79
C THR A 363 -36.35 -28.43 21.31
N PRO A 364 -37.67 -28.76 21.27
CA PRO A 364 -38.76 -27.78 21.37
C PRO A 364 -39.51 -27.77 22.71
N PHE A 365 -40.35 -26.75 22.98
CA PHE A 365 -41.80 -26.88 23.26
C PHE A 365 -42.51 -25.53 23.57
N ALA A 366 -43.83 -25.51 23.37
CA ALA A 366 -44.86 -24.62 23.95
C ALA A 366 -45.00 -23.12 23.54
N HIS A 367 -45.96 -22.88 22.63
CA HIS A 367 -46.91 -21.74 22.66
C HIS A 367 -47.98 -21.95 23.78
N PRO A 368 -48.91 -21.02 24.13
CA PRO A 368 -49.46 -19.85 23.40
C PRO A 368 -49.55 -18.55 24.29
N ALA A 369 -50.38 -17.50 24.14
CA ALA A 369 -51.45 -17.10 23.19
C ALA A 369 -51.71 -15.56 23.22
N TYR A 370 -52.37 -15.00 22.18
CA TYR A 370 -53.09 -13.70 22.15
C TYR A 370 -52.26 -12.40 22.42
N ASN A 371 -52.50 -11.26 21.74
CA ASN A 371 -53.81 -10.60 21.56
C ASN A 371 -53.88 -9.69 20.32
N GLN A 372 -55.09 -9.36 19.87
CA GLN A 372 -55.39 -8.44 18.76
C GLN A 372 -55.82 -7.03 19.25
N ASN A 373 -55.89 -6.10 18.30
CA ASN A 373 -56.60 -4.79 18.26
C ASN A 373 -55.67 -3.56 18.21
N ASN A 374 -55.98 -2.45 17.54
CA ASN A 374 -56.82 -2.05 16.39
C ASN A 374 -56.81 -0.49 16.39
N LEU A 375 -57.41 0.16 15.38
CA LEU A 375 -57.68 1.61 15.27
C LEU A 375 -56.47 2.49 14.85
N GLN A 376 -56.44 3.11 13.67
CA GLN A 376 -57.30 4.15 13.06
C GLN A 376 -57.04 5.59 13.55
N ARG A 377 -56.44 6.41 12.66
CA ARG A 377 -56.64 7.86 12.35
C ARG A 377 -55.39 8.35 11.58
N GLY A 378 -55.44 9.31 10.66
CA GLY A 378 -56.54 10.10 10.09
C GLY A 378 -56.05 10.94 8.89
N ARG A 379 -56.96 11.41 8.03
CA ARG A 379 -56.66 12.14 6.77
C ARG A 379 -56.34 13.63 6.95
N ARG A 380 -55.58 14.18 5.98
CA ARG A 380 -55.66 15.51 5.27
C ARG A 380 -54.21 16.00 5.03
N GLY A 381 -53.75 16.47 3.88
CA GLY A 381 -54.37 17.25 2.79
C GLY A 381 -54.06 18.75 3.01
N GLY A 382 -53.52 19.55 2.08
CA GLY A 382 -53.09 19.35 0.68
C GLY A 382 -52.78 20.72 0.03
N ARG A 383 -52.57 20.76 -1.31
CA ARG A 383 -52.37 21.98 -2.17
C ARG A 383 -51.09 22.79 -1.91
N ARG A 384 -50.55 23.63 -2.81
CA ARG A 384 -50.49 23.84 -4.29
C ARG A 384 -50.17 25.34 -4.48
N GLY A 385 -49.25 25.67 -5.38
CA GLY A 385 -48.79 27.03 -5.73
C GLY A 385 -47.31 26.94 -6.11
N GLN A 386 -46.87 26.91 -7.37
CA GLN A 386 -47.28 27.67 -8.58
C GLN A 386 -47.11 29.18 -8.42
N GLY A 387 -45.90 29.65 -8.80
CA GLY A 387 -45.56 31.00 -9.19
C GLY A 387 -44.61 30.91 -10.40
N VAL A 388 -44.80 31.75 -11.42
CA VAL A 388 -44.20 31.62 -12.76
C VAL A 388 -43.75 32.98 -13.29
N HIS A 389 -42.64 33.00 -14.04
CA HIS A 389 -42.11 34.12 -14.86
C HIS A 389 -41.53 35.36 -14.13
N PRO A 390 -40.71 36.20 -14.82
CA PRO A 390 -40.01 36.01 -16.10
C PRO A 390 -38.47 36.31 -16.06
N TYR A 391 -37.85 36.21 -17.24
CA TYR A 391 -36.45 36.52 -17.55
C TYR A 391 -36.04 37.97 -17.29
N GLU A 392 -34.77 38.19 -16.91
CA GLU A 392 -33.98 39.31 -17.44
C GLU A 392 -32.58 38.83 -17.88
N HIS A 393 -32.13 39.33 -19.03
CA HIS A 393 -30.75 39.21 -19.48
C HIS A 393 -29.88 40.25 -18.77
N ASN A 394 -28.64 39.90 -18.40
CA ASN A 394 -27.60 40.92 -18.30
C ASN A 394 -26.22 40.40 -18.70
N SER A 395 -25.49 41.26 -19.42
CA SER A 395 -24.28 40.92 -20.16
C SER A 395 -23.00 41.25 -19.41
N PHE A 396 -21.90 40.63 -19.85
CA PHE A 396 -20.54 40.80 -19.37
C PHE A 396 -20.09 42.24 -19.06
N ARG A 397 -19.45 42.43 -17.91
CA ARG A 397 -18.23 43.26 -17.77
C ARG A 397 -17.21 42.57 -16.84
N PRO A 398 -15.90 42.74 -17.08
CA PRO A 398 -14.85 41.99 -16.38
C PRO A 398 -14.54 42.60 -15.00
N ARG A 399 -14.22 41.74 -14.02
CA ARG A 399 -13.65 42.15 -12.73
C ARG A 399 -12.33 41.41 -12.50
N ASN A 400 -11.23 42.16 -12.49
CA ASN A 400 -9.91 41.68 -12.08
C ASN A 400 -9.89 41.43 -10.55
N GLY A 401 -8.99 40.56 -10.08
CA GLY A 401 -8.63 40.44 -8.66
C GLY A 401 -8.99 39.12 -7.97
N ASP A 402 -8.15 38.10 -8.17
CA ASP A 402 -7.56 37.32 -7.07
C ASP A 402 -8.44 36.57 -6.06
N ASN A 403 -9.56 35.95 -6.48
CA ASN A 403 -10.28 34.99 -5.63
C ASN A 403 -10.93 33.80 -6.37
N ALA A 404 -10.30 33.30 -7.44
CA ALA A 404 -10.69 32.02 -8.04
C ALA A 404 -10.13 30.84 -7.21
N PRO A 405 -10.91 29.78 -6.92
CA PRO A 405 -10.39 28.60 -6.23
C PRO A 405 -9.32 27.92 -7.10
N SER A 406 -8.07 27.94 -6.64
CA SER A 406 -6.93 27.47 -7.44
C SER A 406 -7.14 26.05 -7.96
N SER A 407 -7.00 25.89 -9.28
CA SER A 407 -7.14 24.62 -9.96
C SER A 407 -6.16 23.60 -9.37
N ARG A 408 -6.68 22.40 -9.09
CA ARG A 408 -5.87 21.27 -8.67
C ARG A 408 -5.37 20.52 -9.90
N CYS A 409 -4.09 20.16 -9.91
CA CYS A 409 -3.50 19.35 -10.96
C CYS A 409 -4.25 18.01 -11.07
N ILE A 410 -4.64 17.65 -12.29
CA ILE A 410 -5.42 16.44 -12.58
C ILE A 410 -4.63 15.16 -12.26
N GLY A 411 -3.29 15.20 -12.36
CA GLY A 411 -2.44 14.04 -12.16
C GLY A 411 -2.18 13.67 -10.69
N CYS A 412 -1.97 14.66 -9.81
CA CYS A 412 -1.64 14.44 -8.39
C CYS A 412 -2.72 14.92 -7.40
N GLY A 413 -3.53 15.92 -7.76
CA GLY A 413 -4.55 16.54 -6.89
C GLY A 413 -4.08 17.75 -6.07
N GLU A 414 -2.82 18.16 -6.19
CA GLU A 414 -2.26 19.33 -5.51
C GLU A 414 -2.68 20.64 -6.18
N LYS A 415 -2.66 21.76 -5.44
CA LYS A 415 -2.96 23.10 -5.96
C LYS A 415 -1.71 23.72 -6.60
N GLY A 416 -1.91 24.65 -7.52
CA GLY A 416 -0.86 25.60 -7.94
C GLY A 416 0.02 25.17 -9.12
N HIS A 417 -0.33 24.09 -9.83
CA HIS A 417 0.33 23.72 -11.10
C HIS A 417 -0.64 23.03 -12.07
N SER A 418 -0.37 23.15 -13.36
CA SER A 418 -1.04 22.43 -14.44
C SER A 418 -0.47 21.00 -14.57
N ILE A 419 -1.26 20.08 -15.12
CA ILE A 419 -0.74 18.75 -15.50
C ILE A 419 0.39 18.81 -16.53
N LYS A 420 0.49 19.92 -17.29
CA LYS A 420 1.60 20.18 -18.22
C LYS A 420 2.92 20.49 -17.52
N ASP A 421 2.87 20.98 -16.28
CA ASP A 421 4.03 21.47 -15.54
C ASP A 421 4.70 20.34 -14.74
N TYR A 422 4.10 19.14 -14.71
CA TYR A 422 4.53 18.01 -13.90
C TYR A 422 4.86 16.78 -14.76
N VAL A 423 6.15 16.63 -15.08
CA VAL A 423 6.72 15.65 -16.04
C VAL A 423 6.40 14.17 -15.73
N LYS A 424 5.92 13.86 -14.51
CA LYS A 424 5.66 12.48 -14.04
C LYS A 424 4.27 11.91 -14.39
N HIS A 425 3.39 12.68 -15.03
CA HIS A 425 2.07 12.19 -15.43
C HIS A 425 2.05 11.77 -16.90
N GLY A 426 1.77 10.48 -17.16
CA GLY A 426 1.66 9.95 -18.51
C GLY A 426 0.59 10.66 -19.34
N LYS A 427 0.77 10.71 -20.67
CA LYS A 427 -0.18 11.37 -21.59
C LYS A 427 -1.57 10.76 -21.45
N PHE A 428 -2.52 11.54 -20.92
CA PHE A 428 -3.95 11.22 -20.96
C PHE A 428 -4.51 11.62 -22.32
N TRP A 429 -5.34 10.76 -22.93
CA TRP A 429 -6.02 11.07 -24.18
C TRP A 429 -7.16 12.08 -23.99
N ALA A 430 -7.89 12.00 -22.88
CA ALA A 430 -8.92 12.97 -22.53
C ALA A 430 -8.37 14.19 -21.79
N SER A 431 -9.04 15.33 -21.95
CA SER A 431 -8.86 16.55 -21.15
C SER A 431 -10.01 16.72 -20.15
N TYR A 432 -9.83 17.56 -19.12
CA TYR A 432 -10.88 17.92 -18.17
C TYR A 432 -11.02 19.44 -18.12
N ASP A 433 -12.21 19.96 -18.47
CA ASP A 433 -12.48 21.41 -18.58
C ASP A 433 -12.86 22.08 -17.23
N GLY A 434 -12.65 21.38 -16.12
CA GLY A 434 -13.12 21.77 -14.78
C GLY A 434 -14.49 21.20 -14.41
N PHE A 435 -15.29 20.75 -15.39
CA PHE A 435 -16.65 20.24 -15.18
C PHE A 435 -16.92 18.89 -15.86
N LYS A 436 -16.30 18.63 -17.01
CA LYS A 436 -16.53 17.48 -17.89
C LYS A 436 -15.22 16.91 -18.41
N LEU A 437 -15.14 15.59 -18.52
CA LEU A 437 -14.13 14.94 -19.35
C LEU A 437 -14.48 15.14 -20.82
N ARG A 438 -13.47 15.47 -21.64
CA ARG A 438 -13.61 15.68 -23.07
C ARG A 438 -12.56 14.93 -23.88
N SER A 439 -12.98 14.43 -25.03
CA SER A 439 -12.09 13.93 -26.08
C SER A 439 -11.32 15.07 -26.75
N PRO A 440 -10.24 14.77 -27.49
CA PRO A 440 -9.55 15.76 -28.33
C PRO A 440 -10.43 16.44 -29.38
N SER A 441 -11.51 15.78 -29.82
CA SER A 441 -12.58 16.34 -30.67
C SER A 441 -13.54 17.27 -29.94
N GLY A 442 -13.37 17.47 -28.62
CA GLY A 442 -14.23 18.32 -27.79
C GLY A 442 -15.52 17.65 -27.30
N GLY A 443 -15.81 16.43 -27.76
CA GLY A 443 -16.94 15.62 -27.36
C GLY A 443 -16.91 15.29 -25.87
N LYS A 444 -18.08 15.20 -25.24
CA LYS A 444 -18.20 14.93 -23.80
C LYS A 444 -18.07 13.43 -23.56
N ILE A 445 -17.09 13.02 -22.77
CA ILE A 445 -16.91 11.59 -22.44
C ILE A 445 -17.88 11.16 -21.33
N CYS A 446 -18.48 9.98 -21.48
CA CYS A 446 -19.36 9.38 -20.48
C CYS A 446 -18.57 8.83 -19.28
N VAL A 447 -18.74 9.45 -18.11
CA VAL A 447 -18.07 9.05 -16.86
C VAL A 447 -18.57 7.70 -16.32
N PRO A 448 -19.89 7.41 -16.25
CA PRO A 448 -20.38 6.09 -15.84
C PRO A 448 -19.82 4.96 -16.71
N PHE A 449 -19.89 5.10 -18.03
CA PHE A 449 -19.31 4.13 -18.96
C PHE A 449 -17.83 3.90 -18.66
N ASN A 450 -17.04 4.97 -18.50
CA ASN A 450 -15.60 4.84 -18.20
C ASN A 450 -15.28 4.11 -16.89
N LEU A 451 -16.13 4.24 -15.88
CA LEU A 451 -15.92 3.64 -14.56
C LEU A 451 -16.45 2.21 -14.43
N PHE A 452 -17.48 1.85 -15.21
CA PHE A 452 -18.31 0.65 -14.95
C PHE A 452 -18.64 -0.18 -16.21
N GLY A 453 -18.28 0.27 -17.41
CA GLY A 453 -18.60 -0.40 -18.68
C GLY A 453 -20.02 -0.18 -19.18
N ASN A 454 -20.90 0.39 -18.36
CA ASN A 454 -22.29 0.67 -18.68
C ASN A 454 -22.69 2.14 -18.38
N CYS A 455 -23.72 2.63 -19.08
CA CYS A 455 -24.43 3.86 -18.71
C CYS A 455 -25.93 3.53 -18.64
N SER A 456 -26.52 3.65 -17.45
CA SER A 456 -27.92 3.27 -17.14
C SER A 456 -28.97 4.30 -17.60
N HIS A 457 -28.54 5.39 -18.25
CA HIS A 457 -29.39 6.52 -18.61
C HIS A 457 -29.10 6.91 -20.07
N GLY A 458 -30.02 7.63 -20.72
CA GLY A 458 -29.92 8.03 -22.14
C GLY A 458 -28.70 8.92 -22.45
N CYS A 459 -27.53 8.30 -22.57
CA CYS A 459 -26.22 8.90 -22.76
C CYS A 459 -26.00 9.45 -24.19
N ASN A 460 -27.07 9.79 -24.92
CA ASN A 460 -27.10 10.08 -26.36
C ASN A 460 -26.20 11.25 -26.82
N THR A 461 -25.72 12.08 -25.89
CA THR A 461 -24.83 13.24 -26.13
C THR A 461 -23.43 13.05 -25.58
N SER A 462 -23.06 11.83 -25.14
CA SER A 462 -21.77 11.55 -24.50
C SER A 462 -21.09 10.32 -25.10
N GLU A 463 -19.81 10.48 -25.44
CA GLU A 463 -19.01 9.45 -26.10
C GLU A 463 -18.69 8.31 -25.12
N HIS A 464 -18.93 7.06 -25.57
CA HIS A 464 -18.63 5.84 -24.83
C HIS A 464 -17.23 5.31 -25.24
N ILE A 465 -16.21 6.06 -24.81
CA ILE A 465 -14.80 5.79 -25.14
C ILE A 465 -13.90 5.97 -23.92
N CYS A 466 -12.79 5.24 -23.89
CA CYS A 466 -11.82 5.24 -22.80
C CYS A 466 -11.13 6.60 -22.67
N SER A 467 -11.27 7.26 -21.52
CA SER A 467 -10.64 8.55 -21.23
C SER A 467 -9.12 8.51 -21.20
N LEU A 468 -8.52 7.31 -21.11
CA LEU A 468 -7.08 7.14 -21.06
C LEU A 468 -6.45 7.03 -22.47
N CYS A 469 -7.10 6.35 -23.43
CA CYS A 469 -6.53 6.06 -24.75
C CYS A 469 -7.45 6.32 -25.97
N GLY A 470 -8.72 6.69 -25.77
CA GLY A 470 -9.70 6.95 -26.84
C GLY A 470 -10.38 5.72 -27.45
N GLY A 471 -10.04 4.50 -27.00
CA GLY A 471 -10.61 3.26 -27.54
C GLY A 471 -12.07 3.03 -27.13
N SER A 472 -12.80 2.20 -27.88
CA SER A 472 -14.21 1.83 -27.66
C SER A 472 -14.42 0.81 -26.53
N HIS A 473 -13.78 1.06 -25.38
CA HIS A 473 -13.81 0.21 -24.19
C HIS A 473 -13.84 1.13 -22.94
N TRP A 474 -14.14 0.59 -21.75
CA TRP A 474 -14.12 1.40 -20.52
C TRP A 474 -12.74 1.44 -19.86
N ALA A 475 -12.45 2.48 -19.08
CA ALA A 475 -11.10 2.75 -18.55
C ALA A 475 -10.61 1.75 -17.49
N ARG A 476 -11.44 0.79 -17.09
CA ARG A 476 -11.11 -0.32 -16.20
C ARG A 476 -11.13 -1.69 -16.90
N GLU A 477 -11.51 -1.74 -18.16
CA GLU A 477 -11.50 -2.96 -18.97
C GLU A 477 -10.05 -3.37 -19.30
N PHE A 478 -9.71 -4.64 -19.10
CA PHE A 478 -8.41 -5.16 -19.50
C PHE A 478 -8.39 -5.45 -21.01
N ASN A 479 -8.29 -4.39 -21.80
CA ASN A 479 -8.14 -4.48 -23.25
C ASN A 479 -6.65 -4.45 -23.62
N SER A 480 -6.15 -5.45 -24.34
CA SER A 480 -4.73 -5.55 -24.74
C SER A 480 -4.25 -4.40 -25.64
N ASN A 481 -5.18 -3.68 -26.28
CA ASN A 481 -4.88 -2.49 -27.08
C ASN A 481 -4.86 -1.20 -26.24
N CYS A 482 -5.28 -1.25 -24.96
CA CYS A 482 -5.18 -0.13 -24.05
C CYS A 482 -3.76 -0.03 -23.47
N LYS A 483 -2.96 0.91 -23.96
CA LYS A 483 -1.56 1.15 -23.50
C LYS A 483 -1.45 1.74 -22.08
N CYS A 484 -2.48 1.61 -21.25
CA CYS A 484 -2.61 2.33 -19.98
C CYS A 484 -2.32 1.40 -18.81
N LEU A 485 -1.11 1.49 -18.26
CA LEU A 485 -0.68 0.72 -17.09
C LEU A 485 -1.63 0.93 -15.89
N LEU A 486 -1.86 -0.16 -15.13
CA LEU A 486 -2.79 -0.27 -13.99
C LEU A 486 -2.78 0.92 -13.01
N ARG A 487 -1.63 1.60 -12.83
CA ARG A 487 -1.49 2.77 -11.94
C ARG A 487 -2.30 4.00 -12.42
N SER A 488 -2.47 4.19 -13.72
CA SER A 488 -3.21 5.33 -14.30
C SER A 488 -4.71 5.29 -14.02
N CYS A 489 -5.28 4.08 -13.94
CA CYS A 489 -6.71 3.87 -13.73
C CYS A 489 -7.19 4.36 -12.35
N ALA A 490 -6.33 4.26 -11.33
CA ALA A 490 -6.63 4.73 -9.98
C ALA A 490 -6.84 6.26 -9.92
N SER A 491 -6.10 7.04 -10.72
CA SER A 491 -6.26 8.50 -10.79
C SER A 491 -7.59 8.89 -11.42
N VAL A 492 -8.05 8.19 -12.46
CA VAL A 492 -9.37 8.43 -13.08
C VAL A 492 -10.50 8.14 -12.09
N VAL A 493 -10.41 7.06 -11.31
CA VAL A 493 -11.38 6.75 -10.24
C VAL A 493 -11.41 7.88 -9.18
N ARG A 494 -10.25 8.44 -8.80
CA ARG A 494 -10.16 9.57 -7.86
C ARG A 494 -10.79 10.87 -8.42
N ILE A 495 -10.57 11.17 -9.70
CA ILE A 495 -11.17 12.33 -10.40
C ILE A 495 -12.68 12.17 -10.52
N ALA A 496 -13.16 11.01 -10.97
CA ALA A 496 -14.58 10.77 -11.20
C ALA A 496 -15.38 10.73 -9.89
N ARG A 497 -14.83 10.14 -8.81
CA ARG A 497 -15.39 10.28 -7.45
C ARG A 497 -15.48 11.76 -7.03
N SER A 498 -14.43 12.54 -7.27
CA SER A 498 -14.41 13.99 -6.96
C SER A 498 -15.41 14.82 -7.79
N ALA A 499 -15.71 14.41 -9.02
CA ALA A 499 -16.69 15.07 -9.89
C ALA A 499 -18.14 14.72 -9.52
N LEU A 500 -18.39 13.47 -9.12
CA LEU A 500 -19.68 13.04 -8.57
C LEU A 500 -19.96 13.73 -7.22
N TYR A 501 -18.95 13.82 -6.34
CA TYR A 501 -19.06 14.47 -5.03
C TYR A 501 -19.43 15.96 -5.12
N ARG A 502 -18.93 16.70 -6.13
CA ARG A 502 -19.31 18.10 -6.35
C ARG A 502 -20.74 18.29 -6.87
N ARG A 503 -21.35 17.27 -7.47
CA ARG A 503 -22.75 17.34 -7.95
C ARG A 503 -23.78 17.08 -6.85
N SER A 504 -23.37 16.55 -5.71
CA SER A 504 -24.25 16.20 -4.58
C SER A 504 -24.24 17.21 -3.42
N GLN A 505 -23.52 18.32 -3.54
CA GLN A 505 -23.50 19.39 -2.54
C GLN A 505 -24.51 20.48 -2.90
N PRO A 506 -25.59 20.71 -2.12
CA PRO A 506 -26.39 21.92 -2.24
C PRO A 506 -25.57 23.13 -1.77
N TYR A 507 -25.67 24.25 -2.49
CA TYR A 507 -25.04 25.51 -2.09
C TYR A 507 -25.67 26.02 -0.78
N MET A 508 -24.93 25.94 0.33
CA MET A 508 -25.28 26.70 1.53
C MET A 508 -25.00 28.18 1.30
N ILE A 509 -26.06 28.97 1.23
CA ILE A 509 -25.97 30.43 1.25
C ILE A 509 -25.58 30.84 2.67
N ARG A 510 -24.43 31.51 2.83
CA ARG A 510 -24.14 32.26 4.07
C ARG A 510 -25.01 33.51 4.08
N SER A 511 -25.94 33.57 5.02
CA SER A 511 -26.54 34.81 5.48
C SER A 511 -25.78 35.27 6.73
N ASP A 512 -24.82 36.16 6.54
CA ASP A 512 -24.32 36.98 7.66
C ASP A 512 -25.41 38.01 7.99
N ILE A 513 -25.80 38.12 9.27
CA ILE A 513 -26.61 39.22 9.79
C ILE A 513 -25.92 39.75 11.04
N ASP A 514 -25.54 41.02 10.98
CA ASP A 514 -25.06 41.80 12.12
C ASP A 514 -26.14 41.95 13.19
N ALA A 515 -25.72 41.90 14.46
CA ALA A 515 -26.50 42.43 15.57
C ALA A 515 -25.56 42.90 16.71
N THR A 516 -25.02 44.11 16.57
CA THR A 516 -24.53 44.89 17.71
C THR A 516 -25.70 45.46 18.54
N HIS A 517 -25.41 45.87 19.78
CA HIS A 517 -26.34 46.48 20.76
C HIS A 517 -27.41 45.57 21.39
N ARG A 518 -27.08 44.95 22.54
CA ARG A 518 -27.29 45.59 23.87
C ARG A 518 -26.42 44.93 24.94
#